data_AF-A0A916WH42-F1
#
_entry.id   AF-A0A916WH42-F1
#
_cell.length_a   1.000
_cell.length_b   1.000
_cell.length_c   1.000
_cell.angle_alpha   90.00
_cell.angle_beta   90.00
_cell.angle_gamma   90.00
#
_symmetry.space_group_name_H-M   'P 1'
#
loop_
_entity.id
_entity.type
_entity.pdbx_description
1 polymer ?
#
loop_
_entity_poly.entity_id
_entity_poly.type
_entity_poly.pdbx_seq_one_letter_code
_entity_poly.pdbx_strand_id
1 'polypeptide(L)'
;MAGYEEWISAFWELSTERQIGFAAGPIPGSAISRRCEEMGIVDLDEIASFRGAIRAMDRVILADLSDSHQSSGGIRSKPHVSSRPMTFDLFDAMFEQK
;
A
#
# COMPACT_ATOMS: atom_id res chain seq x y z
N MET A 1 25.05 11.46 15.95
CA MET A 1 23.65 11.03 15.84
C MET A 1 23.34 10.99 14.36
N ALA A 2 22.87 9.84 13.88
CA ALA A 2 22.32 9.74 12.54
C ALA A 2 21.15 10.74 12.41
N GLY A 3 21.13 11.53 11.34
CA GLY A 3 20.00 12.42 11.07
C GLY A 3 18.73 11.64 10.74
N TYR A 4 17.55 12.25 10.90
CA TYR A 4 16.30 11.66 10.41
C TYR A 4 16.35 11.35 8.89
N GLU A 5 17.13 12.14 8.14
CA GLU A 5 17.46 11.92 6.73
C GLU A 5 18.13 10.56 6.48
N GLU A 6 19.06 10.13 7.35
CA GLU A 6 19.73 8.82 7.22
C GLU A 6 18.75 7.67 7.44
N TRP A 7 17.79 7.84 8.37
CA TRP A 7 16.74 6.85 8.64
C TRP A 7 15.74 6.77 7.48
N ILE A 8 15.43 7.89 6.83
CA ILE A 8 14.60 7.94 5.62
C ILE A 8 15.33 7.28 4.45
N SER A 9 16.62 7.57 4.24
CA SER A 9 17.43 6.91 3.20
C SER A 9 17.51 5.39 3.43
N ALA A 10 17.79 4.97 4.67
CA ALA A 10 17.81 3.56 5.04
C ALA A 10 16.44 2.88 4.83
N PHE A 11 15.33 3.57 5.08
CA PHE A 11 13.99 3.06 4.77
C PHE A 11 13.80 2.78 3.28
N TRP A 12 14.23 3.71 2.41
CA TRP A 12 14.11 3.52 0.95
C TRP A 12 14.99 2.38 0.44
N GLU A 13 16.23 2.25 0.93
CA GLU A 13 17.09 1.10 0.63
C GLU A 13 16.45 -0.22 1.09
N LEU A 14 16.01 -0.30 2.36
CA LEU A 14 15.33 -1.47 2.92
C LEU A 14 14.03 -1.84 2.19
N SER A 15 13.34 -0.86 1.58
CA SER A 15 12.13 -1.10 0.80
C SER A 15 12.40 -1.96 -0.45
N THR A 16 13.64 -1.98 -0.96
CA THR A 16 14.05 -2.82 -2.10
C THR A 16 14.25 -4.28 -1.73
N GLU A 17 14.48 -4.61 -0.45
CA GLU A 17 14.58 -5.98 0.07
C GLU A 17 13.20 -6.63 0.34
N ARG A 18 12.10 -5.92 0.07
CA ARG A 18 10.75 -6.48 0.18
C ARG A 18 10.55 -7.59 -0.84
N GLN A 19 9.82 -8.63 -0.45
CA GLN A 19 9.48 -9.74 -1.34
C GLN A 19 8.62 -9.25 -2.51
N ILE A 20 9.15 -9.36 -3.73
CA ILE A 20 8.41 -9.12 -4.98
C ILE A 20 7.56 -10.36 -5.25
N GLY A 21 6.23 -10.24 -5.11
CA GLY A 21 5.30 -11.36 -5.22
C GLY A 21 3.83 -10.93 -5.16
N PHE A 22 2.92 -11.89 -4.90
CA PHE A 22 1.46 -11.68 -4.90
C PHE A 22 0.93 -10.62 -3.92
N ALA A 23 1.72 -10.24 -2.92
CA ALA A 23 1.47 -9.07 -2.08
C ALA A 23 2.82 -8.52 -1.60
N ALA A 24 2.93 -7.19 -1.46
CA ALA A 24 4.07 -6.59 -0.78
C ALA A 24 4.01 -6.94 0.71
N GLY A 25 4.95 -7.77 1.16
CA GLY A 25 5.10 -8.11 2.58
C GLY A 25 5.79 -6.99 3.37
N PRO A 26 5.72 -7.01 4.71
CA PRO A 26 6.50 -6.11 5.55
C PRO A 26 8.00 -6.33 5.36
N ILE A 27 8.80 -5.28 5.60
CA ILE A 27 10.27 -5.37 5.46
C ILE A 27 10.81 -6.51 6.35
N PRO A 28 11.69 -7.39 5.83
CA PRO A 28 12.26 -8.50 6.60
C PRO A 28 12.95 -8.02 7.89
N GLY A 29 12.72 -8.72 9.01
CA GLY A 29 13.36 -8.36 10.28
C GLY A 29 14.89 -8.43 10.22
N SER A 30 15.42 -9.40 9.47
CA SER A 30 16.85 -9.57 9.20
C SER A 30 17.48 -8.40 8.45
N ALA A 31 16.77 -7.83 7.47
CA ALA A 31 17.23 -6.66 6.71
C ALA A 31 17.41 -5.45 7.64
N ILE A 32 16.43 -5.20 8.51
CA ILE A 32 16.50 -4.11 9.51
C ILE A 32 17.68 -4.32 10.47
N SER A 33 17.86 -5.53 11.02
CA SER A 33 18.99 -5.83 11.91
C SER A 33 20.34 -5.62 11.22
N ARG A 34 20.50 -6.16 10.01
CA ARG A 34 21.69 -5.96 9.19
C ARG A 34 21.96 -4.47 8.92
N ARG A 35 20.92 -3.68 8.67
CA ARG A 35 21.10 -2.24 8.43
C ARG A 35 21.52 -1.48 9.69
N CYS A 36 21.08 -1.88 10.88
CA CYS A 36 21.63 -1.34 12.13
C CYS A 36 23.14 -1.62 12.24
N GLU A 37 23.59 -2.84 11.89
CA GLU A 37 25.00 -3.23 11.88
C GLU A 37 25.81 -2.42 10.85
N GLU A 38 25.30 -2.26 9.62
CA GLU A 38 25.92 -1.46 8.55
C GLU A 38 26.04 0.03 8.91
N MET A 39 25.06 0.58 9.62
CA MET A 39 25.07 1.97 10.11
C MET A 39 25.90 2.14 11.40
N GLY A 40 26.44 1.06 11.98
CA GLY A 40 27.21 1.11 13.23
C GLY A 40 26.38 1.44 14.47
N ILE A 41 25.06 1.24 14.42
CA ILE A 41 24.15 1.50 15.55
C ILE A 41 24.36 0.38 16.58
N VAL A 42 25.10 0.71 17.64
CA VAL A 42 25.44 -0.22 18.73
C VAL A 42 24.62 0.01 20.01
N ASP A 43 23.93 1.14 20.12
CA ASP A 43 23.06 1.44 21.26
C ASP A 43 21.70 0.75 21.13
N LEU A 44 21.23 0.13 22.22
CA LEU A 44 20.00 -0.66 22.21
C LEU A 44 18.75 0.23 22.09
N ASP A 45 18.78 1.43 22.65
CA ASP A 45 17.65 2.37 22.58
C ASP A 45 17.59 3.05 21.19
N GLU A 46 18.73 3.34 20.56
CA GLU A 46 18.82 3.78 19.17
C GLU A 46 18.37 2.69 18.19
N ILE A 47 18.77 1.42 18.38
CA ILE A 47 18.26 0.27 17.61
C ILE A 47 16.74 0.14 17.75
N ALA A 48 16.21 0.25 18.97
CA ALA A 48 14.77 0.16 19.22
C ALA A 48 14.01 1.32 18.55
N SER A 49 14.56 2.53 18.60
CA SER A 49 14.01 3.74 17.98
C SER A 49 14.02 3.65 16.45
N PHE A 50 15.15 3.27 15.85
CA PHE A 50 15.28 3.03 14.41
C PHE A 50 14.29 1.96 13.93
N ARG A 51 14.27 0.80 14.59
CA ARG A 51 13.32 -0.29 14.28
C ARG A 51 11.87 0.16 14.41
N GLY A 52 11.55 0.99 15.40
CA GLY A 52 10.24 1.60 15.58
C GLY A 52 9.86 2.52 14.40
N ALA A 53 10.76 3.42 14.01
CA ALA A 53 10.56 4.35 12.90
C ALA A 53 10.37 3.60 11.56
N ILE A 54 11.26 2.65 11.22
CA ILE A 54 11.15 1.83 10.02
C ILE A 54 9.80 1.08 9.99
N ARG A 55 9.37 0.49 11.12
CA ARG A 55 8.09 -0.24 11.21
C ARG A 55 6.87 0.68 11.13
N ALA A 56 6.96 1.92 11.61
CA ALA A 56 5.90 2.90 11.45
C ALA A 56 5.72 3.31 9.98
N MET A 57 6.82 3.62 9.29
CA MET A 57 6.81 3.94 7.84
C MET A 57 6.35 2.75 6.99
N ASP A 58 6.80 1.54 7.32
CA ASP A 58 6.40 0.29 6.64
C ASP A 58 4.87 0.09 6.68
N ARG A 59 4.21 0.33 7.83
CA ARG A 59 2.75 0.26 7.95
C ARG A 59 2.01 1.24 7.06
N VAL A 60 2.50 2.47 6.93
CA VAL A 60 1.85 3.50 6.09
C VAL A 60 1.91 3.09 4.61
N ILE A 61 3.08 2.65 4.15
CA ILE A 61 3.23 2.19 2.76
C ILE A 61 2.43 0.90 2.49
N LEU A 62 2.36 -0.03 3.44
CA LEU A 62 1.53 -1.23 3.28
C LEU A 62 0.03 -0.91 3.23
N ALA A 63 -0.44 0.10 3.97
CA ALA A 63 -1.82 0.56 3.88
C ALA A 63 -2.13 1.13 2.48
N ASP A 64 -1.29 2.05 1.99
CA ASP A 64 -1.42 2.66 0.65
C ASP A 64 -1.35 1.62 -0.49
N LEU A 65 -0.42 0.66 -0.39
CA LEU A 65 -0.33 -0.49 -1.31
C LEU A 65 -1.57 -1.40 -1.24
N SER A 66 -2.20 -1.55 -0.07
CA SER A 66 -3.41 -2.37 0.07
C SER A 66 -4.65 -1.67 -0.49
N ASP A 67 -4.78 -0.36 -0.32
CA ASP A 67 -5.88 0.43 -0.88
C ASP A 67 -5.79 0.50 -2.41
N SER A 68 -4.59 0.73 -2.94
CA SER A 68 -4.35 0.68 -4.38
C SER A 68 -4.60 -0.70 -4.97
N HIS A 69 -4.24 -1.80 -4.27
CA HIS A 69 -4.56 -3.16 -4.74
C HIS A 69 -6.06 -3.51 -4.63
N GLN A 70 -6.80 -2.95 -3.66
CA GLN A 70 -8.26 -3.10 -3.57
C GLN A 70 -9.01 -2.34 -4.68
N SER A 71 -8.44 -1.25 -5.21
CA SER A 71 -9.04 -0.47 -6.30
C SER A 71 -9.28 -1.28 -7.60
N SER A 72 -8.63 -2.45 -7.73
CA SER A 72 -8.75 -3.34 -8.89
C SER A 72 -9.67 -4.57 -8.70
N GLY A 73 -10.30 -4.76 -7.53
CA GLY A 73 -10.98 -6.03 -7.21
C GLY A 73 -12.28 -5.97 -6.37
N GLY A 74 -12.76 -4.80 -5.97
CA GLY A 74 -13.95 -4.67 -5.12
C GLY A 74 -15.29 -4.69 -5.85
N ILE A 75 -16.01 -5.82 -5.83
CA ILE A 75 -17.39 -5.91 -6.36
C ILE A 75 -18.37 -5.06 -5.52
N ARG A 76 -18.67 -3.84 -5.99
CA ARG A 76 -19.86 -3.10 -5.56
C ARG A 76 -21.12 -3.69 -6.20
N SER A 77 -21.87 -4.51 -5.47
CA SER A 77 -23.30 -4.71 -5.74
C SER A 77 -24.06 -3.50 -5.15
N LYS A 78 -25.01 -2.82 -5.80
CA LYS A 78 -25.83 -3.05 -7.03
C LYS A 78 -26.04 -1.68 -7.74
N PRO A 79 -26.64 -1.56 -8.96
CA PRO A 79 -27.54 -2.51 -9.64
C PRO A 79 -27.16 -2.90 -11.09
N HIS A 80 -27.90 -3.87 -11.62
CA HIS A 80 -27.83 -4.36 -12.99
C HIS A 80 -28.40 -3.34 -13.98
N VAL A 81 -27.55 -2.48 -14.55
CA VAL A 81 -27.90 -1.68 -15.73
C VAL A 81 -28.06 -2.65 -16.90
N SER A 82 -29.29 -2.89 -17.34
CA SER A 82 -29.53 -3.86 -18.41
C SER A 82 -28.92 -3.36 -19.71
N SER A 83 -27.89 -4.05 -20.19
CA SER A 83 -27.27 -3.84 -21.51
C SER A 83 -28.14 -4.36 -22.66
N ARG A 84 -29.44 -4.06 -22.61
CA ARG A 84 -30.30 -4.14 -23.79
C ARG A 84 -29.97 -2.93 -24.67
N PRO A 85 -29.71 -3.10 -25.98
CA PRO A 85 -29.64 -1.97 -26.89
C PRO A 85 -30.97 -1.20 -26.80
N MET A 86 -30.90 0.12 -26.86
CA MET A 86 -32.04 1.02 -26.73
C MET A 86 -33.05 0.75 -27.86
N THR A 87 -34.07 -0.05 -27.59
CA THR A 87 -35.18 -0.31 -28.51
C THR A 87 -36.12 0.89 -28.51
N PHE A 88 -36.67 1.25 -29.67
CA PHE A 88 -37.59 2.38 -29.83
C PHE A 88 -38.74 2.36 -28.80
N ASP A 89 -39.32 1.19 -28.56
CA ASP A 89 -40.39 0.96 -27.58
C ASP A 89 -40.05 1.41 -26.14
N LEU A 90 -38.75 1.43 -25.78
CA LEU A 90 -38.28 1.89 -24.46
C LEU A 90 -38.05 3.41 -24.43
N PHE A 91 -37.77 4.03 -25.57
CA PHE A 91 -37.64 5.48 -25.72
C PHE A 91 -39.00 6.16 -25.66
N ASP A 92 -39.99 5.66 -26.42
CA ASP A 92 -41.36 6.21 -26.41
C ASP A 92 -41.98 6.12 -25.01
N ALA A 93 -41.79 4.99 -24.32
CA ALA A 93 -42.23 4.79 -22.94
C ALA A 93 -41.60 5.75 -21.89
N MET A 94 -40.51 6.45 -22.22
CA MET A 94 -39.92 7.48 -21.35
C MET A 94 -40.35 8.90 -21.69
N PHE A 95 -40.85 9.16 -22.91
CA PHE A 95 -41.13 10.52 -23.40
C PHE A 95 -42.60 10.80 -23.74
N GLU A 96 -43.44 9.78 -23.94
CA GLU A 96 -44.89 9.95 -24.07
C GLU A 96 -45.61 9.80 -22.72
N GLN A 97 -45.69 10.90 -21.98
CA GLN A 97 -46.68 11.08 -20.92
C GLN A 97 -47.52 12.33 -21.20
N LYS A 98 -48.66 12.15 -21.88
CA LYS A 98 -49.76 13.12 -21.89
C LYS A 98 -51.11 12.49 -22.21
#